data_AF-A0A5C7L8Y0-F1
#
_entry.id   AF-A0A5C7L8Y0-F1
#
_cell.length_a   1.000
_cell.length_b   1.000
_cell.length_c   1.000
_cell.angle_alpha   90.00
_cell.angle_beta   90.00
_cell.angle_gamma   90.00
#
_symmetry.space_group_name_H-M   'P 1'
#
loop_
_entity.id
_entity.type
_entity.pdbx_description
1 polymer ?
#
loop_
_entity_poly.entity_id
_entity_poly.type
_entity_poly.pdbx_seq_one_letter_code
_entity_poly.pdbx_strand_id
1 'polypeptide(L)'
;MLKQRLVELLLAALLLSGLLGARALAQTAAQQDQAAAAQSAAPANAPTGGDGFDFFSDKPVESKDVVQVPPEKSAWLTIAAPLALVAFFFVLNFWIWWLVPFSKHRVDINLRGLPPAARRGIAMATVMFGIAFAFGASEIWYQLQLNGGTQAFFEQMSLGKLIVMTHAHLFGFTTSFFIIGIPFSLQFPHIKSYQWVFPVGLAASLTDVMSWWGIKYAAPSFEYVSMFCGVVFSISYVWMLIGLLRVLLFPDVIWPSDIDREQRLAELRERAESTRHHEGDY
;
A
#
# COMPACT_ATOMS: atom_id res chain seq x y z
N MET A 1 -28.79 2.41 -25.48
CA MET A 1 -28.99 3.53 -24.53
C MET A 1 -29.37 3.06 -23.12
N LEU A 2 -30.35 2.17 -22.93
CA LEU A 2 -30.77 1.70 -21.58
C LEU A 2 -29.64 1.03 -20.77
N LYS A 3 -28.84 0.15 -21.38
CA LYS A 3 -27.70 -0.51 -20.71
C LYS A 3 -26.64 0.47 -20.21
N GLN A 4 -26.33 1.50 -21.01
CA GLN A 4 -25.34 2.52 -20.65
C GLN A 4 -25.85 3.40 -19.50
N ARG A 5 -27.12 3.82 -19.55
CA ARG A 5 -27.78 4.52 -18.43
C ARG A 5 -27.80 3.70 -17.15
N LEU A 6 -28.02 2.39 -17.25
CA LEU A 6 -28.02 1.49 -16.10
C LEU A 6 -26.62 1.37 -15.48
N VAL A 7 -25.57 1.29 -16.30
CA VAL A 7 -24.18 1.30 -15.81
C VAL A 7 -23.83 2.65 -15.15
N GLU A 8 -24.23 3.78 -15.76
CA GLU A 8 -24.06 5.11 -15.18
C GLU A 8 -24.74 5.24 -13.81
N LEU A 9 -25.99 4.78 -13.70
CA LEU A 9 -26.76 4.80 -12.46
C LEU A 9 -26.14 3.89 -11.38
N LEU A 10 -25.65 2.70 -11.77
CA LEU A 10 -24.96 1.80 -10.84
C LEU A 10 -23.65 2.41 -10.33
N LEU A 11 -22.87 3.05 -11.20
CA LEU A 11 -21.66 3.77 -10.80
C LEU A 11 -21.98 4.95 -9.88
N ALA A 12 -23.01 5.73 -10.20
CA ALA A 12 -23.45 6.83 -9.35
C ALA A 12 -23.92 6.34 -7.98
N ALA A 13 -24.70 5.25 -7.94
CA ALA A 13 -25.14 4.62 -6.69
C ALA A 13 -23.94 4.13 -5.87
N LEU A 14 -22.98 3.44 -6.50
CA LEU A 14 -21.75 2.98 -5.84
C LEU A 14 -20.96 4.13 -5.21
N LEU A 15 -20.76 5.23 -5.97
CA LEU A 15 -20.05 6.41 -5.50
C LEU A 15 -20.78 7.10 -4.34
N LEU A 16 -22.11 7.27 -4.46
CA LEU A 16 -22.94 7.85 -3.41
C LEU A 16 -22.92 7.00 -2.14
N SER A 17 -23.04 5.68 -2.27
CA SER A 17 -22.91 4.74 -1.15
C SER A 17 -21.54 4.85 -0.49
N GLY A 18 -20.45 4.97 -1.27
CA GLY A 18 -19.10 5.17 -0.74
C GLY A 18 -18.97 6.48 0.06
N LEU A 19 -19.49 7.59 -0.48
CA LEU A 19 -19.46 8.89 0.20
C LEU A 19 -20.29 8.91 1.48
N LEU A 20 -21.49 8.35 1.45
CA LEU A 20 -22.37 8.25 2.62
C LEU A 20 -21.77 7.33 3.69
N GLY A 21 -21.16 6.21 3.28
CA GLY A 21 -20.44 5.30 4.17
C GLY A 21 -19.25 5.98 4.85
N ALA A 22 -18.42 6.72 4.09
CA ALA A 22 -17.29 7.48 4.65
C ALA A 22 -17.76 8.53 5.67
N ARG A 23 -18.85 9.25 5.38
CA ARG A 23 -19.44 10.20 6.32
C ARG A 23 -19.93 9.51 7.60
N ALA A 24 -20.64 8.39 7.47
CA ALA A 24 -21.14 7.64 8.63
C ALA A 24 -19.97 7.17 9.52
N LEU A 25 -18.91 6.62 8.92
CA LEU A 25 -17.70 6.21 9.64
C LEU A 25 -17.05 7.39 10.39
N ALA A 26 -16.93 8.55 9.75
CA ALA A 26 -16.37 9.75 10.38
C ALA A 26 -17.23 10.23 11.58
N GLN A 27 -18.55 10.17 11.46
CA GLN A 27 -19.47 10.53 12.55
C GLN A 27 -19.36 9.56 13.72
N THR A 28 -19.32 8.25 13.45
CA THR A 28 -19.12 7.22 14.49
C THR A 28 -17.77 7.39 15.18
N ALA A 29 -16.70 7.67 14.45
CA ALA A 29 -15.38 7.93 15.02
C ALA A 29 -15.40 9.14 15.96
N ALA A 30 -16.00 10.26 15.53
CA ALA A 30 -16.11 11.45 16.36
C ALA A 30 -16.91 11.20 17.64
N GLN A 31 -17.99 10.43 17.58
CA GLN A 31 -18.78 10.06 18.75
C GLN A 31 -17.99 9.18 19.73
N GLN A 32 -17.23 8.20 19.22
CA GLN A 32 -16.38 7.33 20.04
C GLN A 32 -15.27 8.11 20.74
N ASP A 33 -14.58 9.00 20.01
CA ASP A 33 -13.50 9.82 20.57
C ASP A 33 -14.04 10.80 21.63
N GLN A 34 -15.22 11.40 21.40
CA GLN A 34 -15.89 12.25 22.40
C GLN A 34 -16.30 11.47 23.66
N ALA A 35 -16.81 10.25 23.51
CA ALA A 35 -17.18 9.40 24.64
C ALA A 35 -15.95 8.99 25.47
N ALA A 36 -14.84 8.64 24.81
CA ALA A 36 -13.58 8.32 25.48
C ALA A 36 -12.98 9.53 26.21
N ALA A 37 -13.06 10.73 25.62
CA ALA A 37 -12.63 11.96 26.25
C ALA A 37 -13.49 12.31 27.48
N ALA A 38 -14.81 12.10 27.40
CA ALA A 38 -15.73 12.32 28.51
C ALA A 38 -15.47 11.35 29.69
N GLN A 39 -15.13 10.09 29.40
CA GLN A 39 -14.74 9.11 30.44
C GLN A 39 -13.41 9.47 31.11
N SER A 40 -12.46 10.05 30.36
CA SER A 40 -11.15 10.48 30.87
C SER A 40 -11.20 11.82 31.63
N ALA A 41 -12.24 12.62 31.40
CA ALA A 41 -12.45 13.92 32.05
C ALA A 41 -13.37 13.86 33.27
N ALA A 42 -13.90 12.68 33.62
CA ALA A 42 -14.64 12.49 34.86
C ALA A 42 -13.69 12.76 36.05
N PRO A 43 -14.08 13.60 37.03
CA PRO A 43 -13.23 13.90 38.17
C PRO A 43 -12.95 12.62 38.94
N ALA A 44 -11.67 12.37 39.25
CA ALA A 44 -11.18 11.29 40.11
C ALA A 44 -11.57 11.49 41.60
N ASN A 45 -12.82 11.88 41.86
CA ASN A 45 -13.35 12.16 43.20
C ASN A 45 -14.65 11.39 43.40
N ALA A 46 -14.51 10.11 43.69
CA ALA A 46 -15.29 9.47 44.74
C ALA A 46 -14.32 8.58 45.53
N PRO A 47 -13.98 8.89 46.78
CA PRO A 47 -13.50 7.87 47.68
C PRO A 47 -14.70 6.94 47.90
N THR A 48 -14.69 5.77 47.25
CA THR A 48 -15.49 4.64 47.71
C THR A 48 -14.88 4.18 49.03
N GLY A 49 -15.23 4.90 50.09
CA GLY A 49 -15.05 4.41 51.44
C GLY A 49 -15.92 3.16 51.59
N GLY A 50 -15.26 2.01 51.76
CA GLY A 50 -15.87 0.86 52.42
C GLY A 50 -16.15 -0.38 51.57
N ASP A 51 -15.26 -0.78 50.66
CA ASP A 51 -15.20 -2.20 50.27
C ASP A 51 -13.88 -2.77 50.78
N GLY A 52 -13.96 -3.71 51.72
CA GLY A 52 -12.84 -4.32 52.45
C GLY A 52 -11.94 -5.20 51.60
N PHE A 53 -11.50 -4.71 50.45
CA PHE A 53 -10.57 -5.38 49.55
C PHE A 53 -9.13 -5.01 49.95
N ASP A 54 -8.48 -5.94 50.66
CA ASP A 54 -7.07 -5.84 51.02
C ASP A 54 -6.21 -6.42 49.90
N PHE A 55 -5.66 -5.55 49.07
CA PHE A 55 -4.83 -5.91 47.91
C PHE A 55 -3.55 -6.69 48.29
N PHE A 56 -3.09 -6.58 49.54
CA PHE A 56 -1.87 -7.23 50.04
C PHE A 56 -2.17 -8.39 51.01
N SER A 57 -3.42 -8.84 51.06
CA SER A 57 -3.83 -9.99 51.85
C SER A 57 -3.36 -11.30 51.21
N ASP A 58 -2.71 -12.16 51.99
CA ASP A 58 -2.39 -13.55 51.62
C ASP A 58 -3.62 -14.48 51.53
N LYS A 59 -4.83 -13.95 51.76
CA LYS A 59 -6.08 -14.71 51.60
C LYS A 59 -6.36 -14.96 50.12
N PRO A 60 -6.77 -16.18 49.72
CA PRO A 60 -7.16 -16.48 48.35
C PRO A 60 -8.23 -15.49 47.87
N VAL A 61 -8.04 -14.93 46.68
CA VAL A 61 -9.03 -14.05 46.05
C VAL A 61 -10.29 -14.88 45.77
N GLU A 62 -11.35 -14.69 46.56
CA GLU A 62 -12.65 -15.36 46.39
C GLU A 62 -13.50 -14.74 45.27
N SER A 63 -12.90 -14.31 44.15
CA SER A 63 -13.69 -13.86 43.00
C SER A 63 -14.22 -15.09 42.25
N LYS A 64 -15.47 -15.46 42.52
CA LYS A 64 -16.26 -16.37 41.67
C LYS A 64 -16.73 -15.74 40.36
N ASP A 65 -16.32 -14.50 40.09
CA ASP A 65 -16.49 -13.86 38.80
C ASP A 65 -15.67 -14.63 37.78
N VAL A 66 -16.33 -15.61 37.15
CA VAL A 66 -15.84 -16.29 35.97
C VAL A 66 -15.45 -15.20 35.00
N VAL A 67 -14.14 -15.04 34.78
CA VAL A 67 -13.62 -14.23 33.69
C VAL A 67 -14.24 -14.81 32.43
N GLN A 68 -15.32 -14.20 31.94
CA GLN A 68 -15.96 -14.58 30.69
C GLN A 68 -14.96 -14.22 29.60
N VAL A 69 -14.11 -15.19 29.27
CA VAL A 69 -13.25 -15.12 28.11
C VAL A 69 -14.19 -14.96 26.92
N PRO A 70 -13.98 -13.95 26.05
CA PRO A 70 -14.79 -13.80 24.86
C PRO A 70 -14.86 -15.14 24.10
N PRO A 71 -16.03 -15.50 23.55
CA PRO A 71 -16.16 -16.75 22.82
C PRO A 71 -15.12 -16.81 21.70
N GLU A 72 -14.58 -18.01 21.48
CA GLU A 72 -13.58 -18.23 20.45
C GLU A 72 -14.13 -17.80 19.08
N LYS A 73 -13.32 -17.05 18.32
CA LYS A 73 -13.73 -16.55 17.01
C LYS A 73 -13.96 -17.73 16.06
N SER A 74 -15.04 -17.67 15.30
CA SER A 74 -15.40 -18.76 14.39
C SER A 74 -14.35 -18.96 13.28
N ALA A 75 -14.24 -20.20 12.78
CA ALA A 75 -13.38 -20.56 11.66
C ALA A 75 -13.66 -19.72 10.39
N TRP A 76 -14.89 -19.24 10.23
CA TRP A 76 -15.24 -18.32 9.15
C TRP A 76 -14.44 -17.00 9.24
N LEU A 77 -14.38 -16.40 10.43
CA LEU A 77 -13.66 -15.14 10.63
C LEU A 77 -12.14 -15.34 10.66
N THR A 78 -11.66 -16.46 11.20
CA THR A 78 -10.22 -16.68 11.39
C THR A 78 -9.53 -17.28 10.17
N ILE A 79 -10.24 -18.02 9.31
CA ILE A 79 -9.64 -18.72 8.16
C ILE A 79 -10.31 -18.29 6.85
N ALA A 80 -11.63 -18.44 6.73
CA ALA A 80 -12.30 -18.24 5.45
C ALA A 80 -12.28 -16.77 5.00
N ALA A 81 -12.45 -15.82 5.92
CA ALA A 81 -12.46 -14.40 5.59
C ALA A 81 -11.08 -13.87 5.13
N PRO A 82 -9.95 -14.19 5.79
CA PRO A 82 -8.62 -13.88 5.25
C PRO A 82 -8.38 -14.50 3.86
N LEU A 83 -8.77 -15.77 3.65
CA LEU A 83 -8.64 -16.43 2.35
C LEU A 83 -9.51 -15.78 1.27
N ALA A 84 -10.71 -15.35 1.63
CA ALA A 84 -11.59 -14.60 0.72
C ALA A 84 -10.96 -13.26 0.32
N LEU A 85 -10.24 -12.58 1.23
CA LEU A 85 -9.54 -11.34 0.91
C LEU A 85 -8.32 -11.58 0.00
N VAL A 86 -7.60 -12.69 0.17
CA VAL A 86 -6.56 -13.11 -0.78
C VAL A 86 -7.17 -13.45 -2.15
N ALA A 87 -8.31 -14.15 -2.18
CA ALA A 87 -9.02 -14.43 -3.43
C ALA A 87 -9.48 -13.13 -4.11
N PHE A 88 -9.96 -12.15 -3.34
CA PHE A 88 -10.29 -10.81 -3.84
C PHE A 88 -9.11 -10.15 -4.56
N PHE A 89 -7.90 -10.23 -4.02
CA PHE A 89 -6.70 -9.71 -4.69
C PHE A 89 -6.50 -10.34 -6.08
N PHE A 90 -6.60 -11.67 -6.20
CA PHE A 90 -6.44 -12.35 -7.49
C PHE A 90 -7.58 -12.03 -8.45
N VAL A 91 -8.82 -11.96 -7.95
CA VAL A 91 -9.99 -11.56 -8.74
C VAL A 91 -9.81 -10.13 -9.25
N LEU A 92 -9.38 -9.19 -8.43
CA LEU A 92 -9.15 -7.80 -8.84
C LEU A 92 -8.12 -7.72 -9.98
N ASN A 93 -6.99 -8.44 -9.85
CA ASN A 93 -5.98 -8.50 -10.91
C ASN A 93 -6.51 -9.14 -12.19
N PHE A 94 -7.29 -10.23 -12.07
CA PHE A 94 -7.95 -10.87 -13.20
C PHE A 94 -8.92 -9.93 -13.90
N TRP A 95 -9.71 -9.16 -13.14
CA TRP A 95 -10.63 -8.17 -13.69
C TRP A 95 -9.90 -7.05 -14.42
N ILE A 96 -8.80 -6.52 -13.85
CA ILE A 96 -7.99 -5.49 -14.52
C ILE A 96 -7.47 -6.02 -15.85
N TRP A 97 -6.93 -7.24 -15.85
CA TRP A 97 -6.45 -7.89 -17.07
C TRP A 97 -7.53 -8.10 -18.12
N TRP A 98 -8.71 -8.53 -17.68
CA TRP A 98 -9.84 -8.77 -18.57
C TRP A 98 -10.40 -7.47 -19.18
N LEU A 99 -10.45 -6.39 -18.39
CA LEU A 99 -10.97 -5.09 -18.82
C LEU A 99 -9.96 -4.27 -19.62
N VAL A 100 -8.66 -4.40 -19.33
CA VAL A 100 -7.58 -3.61 -19.93
C VAL A 100 -6.59 -4.55 -20.62
N PRO A 101 -6.86 -4.93 -21.88
CA PRO A 101 -6.01 -5.88 -22.60
C PRO A 101 -4.64 -5.29 -22.93
N PHE A 102 -3.63 -6.16 -22.95
CA PHE A 102 -2.28 -5.80 -23.38
C PHE A 102 -2.27 -5.27 -24.81
N SER A 103 -1.92 -4.00 -24.97
CA SER A 103 -1.76 -3.35 -26.26
C SER A 103 -0.36 -2.75 -26.37
N LYS A 104 0.34 -3.05 -27.46
CA LYS A 104 1.56 -2.31 -27.84
C LYS A 104 1.11 -0.97 -28.45
N HIS A 105 0.75 -0.01 -27.61
CA HIS A 105 0.34 1.31 -28.11
C HIS A 105 1.51 2.11 -28.68
N ARG A 106 1.18 3.03 -29.60
CA ARG A 106 2.10 3.83 -30.44
C ARG A 106 2.79 4.99 -29.72
N VAL A 107 2.56 5.18 -28.43
CA VAL A 107 3.15 6.27 -27.64
C VAL A 107 4.12 5.65 -26.65
N ASP A 108 5.39 5.59 -27.06
CA ASP A 108 6.53 5.25 -26.23
C ASP A 108 7.27 6.53 -25.84
N ILE A 109 7.44 6.76 -24.54
CA ILE A 109 8.26 7.86 -24.06
C ILE A 109 9.61 7.28 -23.66
N ASN A 110 10.65 7.60 -24.44
CA ASN A 110 12.01 7.38 -23.98
C ASN A 110 12.37 8.51 -23.00
N LEU A 111 12.41 8.20 -21.70
CA LEU A 111 12.71 9.15 -20.63
C LEU A 111 14.07 9.82 -20.79
N ARG A 112 15.00 9.22 -21.55
CA ARG A 112 16.29 9.86 -21.90
C ARG A 112 16.12 11.10 -22.76
N GLY A 113 15.08 11.12 -23.61
CA GLY A 113 14.77 12.23 -24.51
C GLY A 113 14.08 13.41 -23.81
N LEU A 114 13.75 13.30 -22.53
CA LEU A 114 13.11 14.40 -21.79
C LEU A 114 14.06 15.58 -21.56
N PRO A 115 13.53 16.82 -21.53
CA PRO A 115 14.31 17.98 -21.12
C PRO A 115 15.02 17.75 -19.78
N PRO A 116 16.26 18.21 -19.59
CA PRO A 116 17.03 17.97 -18.37
C PRO A 116 16.29 18.33 -17.08
N ALA A 117 15.51 19.42 -17.08
CA ALA A 117 14.72 19.83 -15.92
C ALA A 117 13.66 18.79 -15.53
N ALA A 118 12.91 18.26 -16.50
CA ALA A 118 11.88 17.25 -16.26
C ALA A 118 12.51 15.94 -15.73
N ARG A 119 13.60 15.48 -16.35
CA ARG A 119 14.33 14.28 -15.90
C ARG A 119 14.87 14.42 -14.48
N ARG A 120 15.46 15.58 -14.14
CA ARG A 120 15.92 15.87 -12.77
C ARG A 120 14.76 15.89 -11.77
N GLY A 121 13.65 16.52 -12.14
CA GLY A 121 12.44 16.56 -11.30
C GLY A 121 11.87 15.17 -11.01
N ILE A 122 11.69 14.34 -12.05
CA ILE A 122 11.21 12.95 -11.90
C ILE A 122 12.20 12.13 -11.07
N ALA A 123 13.50 12.25 -11.33
CA ALA A 123 14.52 11.52 -10.57
C ALA A 123 14.50 11.89 -9.09
N MET A 124 14.46 13.19 -8.77
CA MET A 124 14.41 13.68 -7.40
C MET A 124 13.14 13.21 -6.68
N ALA A 125 11.98 13.34 -7.32
CA ALA A 125 10.72 12.85 -6.77
C ALA A 125 10.77 11.33 -6.50
N THR A 126 11.30 10.57 -7.46
CA THR A 126 11.46 9.11 -7.34
C THR A 126 12.35 8.73 -6.16
N VAL A 127 13.49 9.41 -5.97
CA VAL A 127 14.38 9.20 -4.82
C VAL A 127 13.69 9.57 -3.51
N MET A 128 13.02 10.72 -3.44
CA MET A 128 12.29 11.15 -2.24
C MET A 128 11.19 10.16 -1.85
N PHE A 129 10.45 9.61 -2.82
CA PHE A 129 9.49 8.55 -2.56
C PHE A 129 10.18 7.28 -2.06
N GLY A 130 11.31 6.87 -2.66
CA GLY A 130 12.13 5.76 -2.15
C GLY A 130 12.52 5.92 -0.68
N ILE A 131 12.94 7.13 -0.29
CA ILE A 131 13.25 7.47 1.11
C ILE A 131 12.00 7.37 1.99
N ALA A 132 10.87 7.95 1.56
CA ALA A 132 9.61 7.90 2.30
C ALA A 132 9.17 6.44 2.56
N PHE A 133 9.34 5.54 1.59
CA PHE A 133 9.05 4.12 1.77
C PHE A 133 10.00 3.42 2.75
N ALA A 134 11.29 3.75 2.74
CA ALA A 134 12.22 3.22 3.73
C ALA A 134 11.83 3.63 5.16
N PHE A 135 11.38 4.88 5.34
CA PHE A 135 10.84 5.34 6.62
C PHE A 135 9.51 4.66 6.97
N GLY A 136 8.60 4.46 6.02
CA GLY A 136 7.36 3.71 6.26
C GLY A 136 7.60 2.26 6.69
N ALA A 137 8.53 1.55 6.05
CA ALA A 137 8.92 0.20 6.46
C ALA A 137 9.56 0.19 7.86
N SER A 138 10.39 1.19 8.16
CA SER A 138 11.00 1.35 9.49
C SER A 138 9.96 1.70 10.56
N GLU A 139 8.92 2.47 10.22
CA GLU A 139 7.80 2.78 11.10
C GLU A 139 7.04 1.52 11.48
N ILE A 140 6.74 0.64 10.52
CA ILE A 140 6.07 -0.65 10.81
C ILE A 140 6.91 -1.44 11.82
N TRP A 141 8.21 -1.58 11.56
CA TRP A 141 9.12 -2.28 12.48
C TRP A 141 9.11 -1.66 13.89
N TYR A 142 9.23 -0.34 13.97
CA TYR A 142 9.20 0.41 15.23
C TYR A 142 7.88 0.21 16.00
N GLN A 143 6.73 0.34 15.32
CA GLN A 143 5.42 0.18 15.93
C GLN A 143 5.19 -1.25 16.43
N LEU A 144 5.63 -2.26 15.69
CA LEU A 144 5.52 -3.66 16.13
C LEU A 144 6.34 -3.93 17.40
N GLN A 145 7.55 -3.38 17.50
CA GLN A 145 8.38 -3.49 18.70
C GLN A 145 7.78 -2.74 19.89
N LEU A 146 7.25 -1.53 19.67
CA LEU A 146 6.66 -0.71 20.73
C LEU A 146 5.40 -1.35 21.33
N ASN A 147 4.57 -1.98 20.50
CA ASN A 147 3.28 -2.53 20.93
C ASN A 147 3.35 -4.03 21.26
N GLY A 148 4.49 -4.69 21.03
CA GLY A 148 4.68 -6.13 21.28
C GLY A 148 4.01 -7.05 20.25
N GLY A 149 3.46 -6.50 19.17
CA GLY A 149 2.88 -7.26 18.06
C GLY A 149 1.79 -6.52 17.29
N THR A 150 1.40 -7.08 16.14
CA THR A 150 0.39 -6.51 15.23
C THR A 150 -0.99 -6.42 15.88
N GLN A 151 -1.41 -7.49 16.57
CA GLN A 151 -2.69 -7.53 17.26
C GLN A 151 -2.80 -6.41 18.29
N ALA A 152 -1.81 -6.28 19.18
CA ALA A 152 -1.80 -5.26 20.24
C ALA A 152 -1.79 -3.83 19.66
N PHE A 153 -1.02 -3.60 18.59
CA PHE A 153 -1.00 -2.32 17.88
C PHE A 153 -2.39 -1.91 17.37
N PHE A 154 -3.09 -2.83 16.71
CA PHE A 154 -4.43 -2.55 16.20
C PHE A 154 -5.47 -2.49 17.32
N GLU A 155 -5.38 -3.31 18.37
CA GLU A 155 -6.29 -3.25 19.51
C GLU A 155 -6.30 -1.88 20.19
N GLN A 156 -5.12 -1.27 20.36
CA GLN A 156 -4.98 0.06 20.96
C GLN A 156 -5.33 1.22 20.02
N MET A 157 -5.51 0.96 18.72
CA MET A 157 -5.81 1.99 17.74
C MET A 157 -7.28 2.43 17.80
N SER A 158 -7.55 3.74 17.90
CA SER A 158 -8.92 4.25 17.79
C SER A 158 -9.46 4.13 16.35
N LEU A 159 -10.78 4.15 16.19
CA LEU A 159 -11.41 4.19 14.86
C LEU A 159 -10.93 5.43 14.07
N GLY A 160 -10.85 6.59 14.72
CA GLY A 160 -10.34 7.82 14.10
C GLY A 160 -8.90 7.64 13.58
N LYS A 161 -8.00 7.03 14.36
CA LYS A 161 -6.62 6.76 13.94
C LYS A 161 -6.56 5.77 12.77
N LEU A 162 -7.41 4.74 12.76
CA LEU A 162 -7.49 3.79 11.65
C LEU A 162 -7.98 4.46 10.35
N ILE A 163 -8.94 5.38 10.43
CA ILE A 163 -9.42 6.17 9.28
C ILE A 163 -8.29 7.06 8.74
N VAL A 164 -7.56 7.77 9.62
CA VAL A 164 -6.42 8.61 9.22
C VAL A 164 -5.34 7.77 8.56
N MET A 165 -4.98 6.63 9.16
CA MET A 165 -3.99 5.70 8.60
C MET A 165 -4.45 5.20 7.22
N THR A 166 -5.71 4.79 7.08
CA THR A 166 -6.31 4.35 5.82
C THR A 166 -6.21 5.42 4.74
N HIS A 167 -6.62 6.66 5.04
CA HIS A 167 -6.56 7.78 4.11
C HIS A 167 -5.13 8.08 3.66
N ALA A 168 -4.22 8.28 4.63
CA ALA A 168 -2.84 8.66 4.36
C ALA A 168 -2.12 7.60 3.51
N HIS A 169 -2.32 6.32 3.80
CA HIS A 169 -1.68 5.23 3.06
C HIS A 169 -2.30 5.02 1.68
N LEU A 170 -3.63 5.04 1.53
CA LEU A 170 -4.25 4.96 0.20
C LEU A 170 -3.79 6.11 -0.70
N PHE A 171 -3.71 7.32 -0.16
CA PHE A 171 -3.17 8.47 -0.88
C PHE A 171 -1.69 8.28 -1.23
N GLY A 172 -0.86 7.86 -0.27
CA GLY A 172 0.57 7.63 -0.48
C GLY A 172 0.86 6.53 -1.51
N PHE A 173 0.18 5.39 -1.40
CA PHE A 173 0.28 4.28 -2.37
C PHE A 173 -0.14 4.72 -3.76
N THR A 174 -1.30 5.37 -3.90
CA THR A 174 -1.79 5.83 -5.21
C THR A 174 -0.83 6.85 -5.83
N THR A 175 -0.37 7.82 -5.04
CA THR A 175 0.51 8.89 -5.51
C THR A 175 1.88 8.35 -5.92
N SER A 176 2.46 7.46 -5.12
CA SER A 176 3.76 6.86 -5.44
C SER A 176 3.71 6.03 -6.71
N PHE A 177 2.67 5.22 -6.89
CA PHE A 177 2.47 4.45 -8.11
C PHE A 177 2.11 5.32 -9.32
N PHE A 178 1.49 6.48 -9.13
CA PHE A 178 1.31 7.46 -10.21
C PHE A 178 2.64 8.07 -10.64
N ILE A 179 3.46 8.52 -9.68
CA ILE A 179 4.74 9.21 -9.95
C ILE A 179 5.80 8.24 -10.50
N ILE A 180 5.83 7.00 -10.04
CA ILE A 180 6.84 6.01 -10.42
C ILE A 180 6.31 5.04 -11.47
N GLY A 181 5.11 4.51 -11.24
CA GLY A 181 4.51 3.46 -12.07
C GLY A 181 4.12 3.93 -13.47
N ILE A 182 3.61 5.16 -13.64
CA ILE A 182 3.29 5.68 -14.98
C ILE A 182 4.56 5.88 -15.81
N PRO A 183 5.58 6.66 -15.38
CA PRO A 183 6.81 6.80 -16.16
C PRO A 183 7.49 5.46 -16.44
N PHE A 184 7.50 4.54 -15.47
CA PHE A 184 8.02 3.19 -15.66
C PHE A 184 7.26 2.43 -16.77
N SER A 185 5.92 2.46 -16.73
CA SER A 185 5.09 1.76 -17.72
C SER A 185 5.23 2.36 -19.12
N LEU A 186 5.43 3.68 -19.22
CA LEU A 186 5.66 4.38 -20.49
C LEU A 186 7.07 4.19 -21.04
N GLN A 187 8.06 3.93 -20.18
CA GLN A 187 9.44 3.63 -20.55
C GLN A 187 9.61 2.18 -21.03
N PHE A 188 8.84 1.25 -20.46
CA PHE A 188 8.96 -0.19 -20.75
C PHE A 188 7.69 -0.83 -21.35
N PRO A 189 7.02 -0.20 -22.33
CA PRO A 189 5.77 -0.71 -22.87
C PRO A 189 5.97 -2.03 -23.65
N HIS A 190 7.18 -2.30 -24.12
CA HIS A 190 7.52 -3.50 -24.87
C HIS A 190 7.66 -4.76 -24.01
N ILE A 191 7.79 -4.62 -22.68
CA ILE A 191 8.00 -5.75 -21.75
C ILE A 191 6.67 -6.11 -21.07
N LYS A 192 6.06 -7.23 -21.49
CA LYS A 192 4.74 -7.65 -20.98
C LYS A 192 4.71 -7.86 -19.46
N SER A 193 5.77 -8.40 -18.88
CA SER A 193 5.84 -8.61 -17.42
C SER A 193 5.82 -7.29 -16.65
N TYR A 194 6.39 -6.21 -17.20
CA TYR A 194 6.47 -4.91 -16.52
C TYR A 194 5.11 -4.22 -16.47
N GLN A 195 4.27 -4.47 -17.47
CA GLN A 195 2.90 -3.95 -17.50
C GLN A 195 2.02 -4.53 -16.38
N TRP A 196 2.40 -5.67 -15.79
CA TRP A 196 1.71 -6.25 -14.62
C TRP A 196 2.15 -5.66 -13.29
N VAL A 197 3.40 -5.20 -13.18
CA VAL A 197 4.00 -4.77 -11.91
C VAL A 197 3.19 -3.65 -11.26
N PHE A 198 2.72 -2.70 -12.07
CA PHE A 198 1.91 -1.58 -11.61
C PHE A 198 0.54 -2.06 -11.07
N PRO A 199 -0.35 -2.69 -11.87
CA PRO A 199 -1.64 -3.20 -11.37
C PRO A 199 -1.54 -4.11 -10.14
N VAL A 200 -0.56 -5.03 -10.14
CA VAL A 200 -0.34 -5.97 -9.04
C VAL A 200 0.01 -5.23 -7.75
N GLY A 201 0.91 -4.25 -7.83
CA GLY A 201 1.29 -3.45 -6.67
C GLY A 201 0.13 -2.62 -6.11
N LEU A 202 -0.69 -1.99 -6.96
CA LEU A 202 -1.89 -1.26 -6.52
C LEU A 202 -2.96 -2.18 -5.91
N ALA A 203 -3.17 -3.36 -6.51
CA ALA A 203 -4.09 -4.34 -5.97
C ALA A 203 -3.63 -4.83 -4.59
N ALA A 204 -2.31 -5.02 -4.40
CA ALA A 204 -1.74 -5.34 -3.10
C ALA A 204 -1.96 -4.22 -2.09
N SER A 205 -1.73 -2.96 -2.46
CA SER A 205 -1.99 -1.79 -1.58
C SER A 205 -3.43 -1.72 -1.09
N LEU A 206 -4.41 -1.91 -1.99
CA LEU A 206 -5.82 -1.87 -1.63
C LEU A 206 -6.18 -3.02 -0.69
N THR A 207 -5.69 -4.22 -1.01
CA THR A 207 -5.95 -5.43 -0.21
C THR A 207 -5.30 -5.33 1.17
N ASP A 208 -4.10 -4.75 1.26
CA ASP A 208 -3.40 -4.50 2.53
C ASP A 208 -4.22 -3.58 3.44
N VAL A 209 -4.68 -2.44 2.91
CA VAL A 209 -5.54 -1.51 3.67
C VAL A 209 -6.80 -2.21 4.16
N MET A 210 -7.47 -3.01 3.32
CA MET A 210 -8.63 -3.80 3.76
C MET A 210 -8.29 -4.80 4.86
N SER A 211 -7.09 -5.39 4.81
CA SER A 211 -6.64 -6.35 5.82
C SER A 211 -6.49 -5.70 7.20
N TRP A 212 -6.09 -4.43 7.29
CA TRP A 212 -5.98 -3.70 8.56
C TRP A 212 -7.31 -3.58 9.30
N TRP A 213 -8.38 -3.32 8.56
CA TRP A 213 -9.75 -3.33 9.10
C TRP A 213 -10.15 -4.73 9.57
N GLY A 214 -9.73 -5.77 8.83
CA GLY A 214 -9.87 -7.16 9.24
C GLY A 214 -9.12 -7.50 10.53
N ILE A 215 -7.88 -7.03 10.69
CA ILE A 215 -7.08 -7.21 11.91
C ILE A 215 -7.79 -6.55 13.10
N LYS A 216 -8.25 -5.29 12.93
CA LYS A 216 -8.91 -4.53 13.99
C LYS A 216 -10.24 -5.13 14.44
N TYR A 217 -11.10 -5.50 13.50
CA TYR A 217 -12.51 -5.80 13.79
C TYR A 217 -12.91 -7.26 13.61
N ALA A 218 -12.16 -8.05 12.83
CA ALA A 218 -12.49 -9.44 12.58
C ALA A 218 -11.57 -10.39 13.35
N ALA A 219 -10.31 -10.56 12.93
CA ALA A 219 -9.38 -11.51 13.54
C ALA A 219 -7.91 -11.14 13.30
N PRO A 220 -7.00 -11.48 14.24
CA PRO A 220 -5.56 -11.27 14.04
C PRO A 220 -4.98 -11.97 12.82
N SER A 221 -5.59 -13.08 12.36
CA SER A 221 -5.12 -13.85 11.20
C SER A 221 -5.12 -13.07 9.87
N PHE A 222 -5.77 -11.91 9.79
CA PHE A 222 -5.64 -11.00 8.67
C PHE A 222 -4.23 -10.41 8.52
N GLU A 223 -3.39 -10.50 9.55
CA GLU A 223 -1.96 -10.17 9.50
C GLU A 223 -1.24 -10.90 8.37
N TYR A 224 -1.56 -12.18 8.12
CA TYR A 224 -0.95 -12.93 7.01
C TYR A 224 -1.26 -12.31 5.64
N VAL A 225 -2.46 -11.73 5.48
CA VAL A 225 -2.84 -11.01 4.26
C VAL A 225 -2.05 -9.71 4.13
N SER A 226 -1.92 -8.96 5.24
CA SER A 226 -1.12 -7.74 5.27
C SER A 226 0.35 -8.00 4.93
N MET A 227 0.95 -9.04 5.53
CA MET A 227 2.32 -9.46 5.24
C MET A 227 2.50 -9.84 3.76
N PHE A 228 1.59 -10.66 3.22
CA PHE A 228 1.60 -11.04 1.81
C PHE A 228 1.55 -9.80 0.91
N CYS A 229 0.61 -8.89 1.17
CA CYS A 229 0.44 -7.68 0.39
C CYS A 229 1.64 -6.75 0.51
N GLY A 230 2.20 -6.59 1.71
CA GLY A 230 3.41 -5.82 1.97
C GLY A 230 4.62 -6.33 1.18
N VAL A 231 4.80 -7.65 1.08
CA VAL A 231 5.87 -8.26 0.26
C VAL A 231 5.63 -8.00 -1.23
N VAL A 232 4.43 -8.30 -1.75
CA VAL A 232 4.09 -8.11 -3.17
C VAL A 232 4.23 -6.64 -3.57
N PHE A 233 3.73 -5.74 -2.72
CA PHE A 233 3.86 -4.31 -2.87
C PHE A 233 5.32 -3.88 -2.91
N SER A 234 6.13 -4.31 -1.94
CA SER A 234 7.54 -3.92 -1.84
C SER A 234 8.35 -4.39 -3.04
N ILE A 235 8.15 -5.63 -3.48
CA ILE A 235 8.82 -6.16 -4.68
C ILE A 235 8.40 -5.32 -5.91
N SER A 236 7.11 -5.08 -6.09
CA SER A 236 6.60 -4.33 -7.25
C SER A 236 7.14 -2.90 -7.25
N TYR A 237 7.11 -2.24 -6.09
CA TYR A 237 7.58 -0.88 -5.91
C TYR A 237 9.09 -0.76 -6.17
N VAL A 238 9.91 -1.59 -5.52
CA VAL A 238 11.37 -1.58 -5.67
C VAL A 238 11.77 -1.90 -7.11
N TRP A 239 11.06 -2.83 -7.76
CA TRP A 239 11.30 -3.15 -9.17
C TRP A 239 11.12 -1.92 -10.07
N MET A 240 10.01 -1.20 -9.91
CA MET A 240 9.76 0.02 -10.70
C MET A 240 10.72 1.14 -10.33
N LEU A 241 11.02 1.31 -9.05
CA LEU A 241 11.95 2.31 -8.53
C LEU A 241 13.33 2.14 -9.16
N ILE A 242 13.90 0.94 -9.09
CA ILE A 242 15.21 0.63 -9.69
C ILE A 242 15.16 0.81 -11.20
N GLY A 243 14.13 0.29 -11.87
CA GLY A 243 13.96 0.40 -13.31
C GLY A 243 13.86 1.84 -13.80
N LEU A 244 13.26 2.73 -13.03
CA LEU A 244 13.12 4.15 -13.36
C LEU A 244 14.40 4.93 -13.04
N LEU A 245 14.95 4.78 -11.82
CA LEU A 245 16.17 5.47 -11.40
C LEU A 245 17.35 5.12 -12.29
N ARG A 246 17.47 3.87 -12.75
CA ARG A 246 18.55 3.50 -13.67
C ARG A 246 18.51 4.30 -14.96
N VAL A 247 17.32 4.53 -15.54
CA VAL A 247 17.17 5.25 -16.82
C VAL A 247 17.42 6.74 -16.63
N LEU A 248 16.97 7.29 -15.50
CA LEU A 248 17.04 8.72 -15.23
C LEU A 248 18.45 9.16 -14.78
N LEU A 249 19.08 8.39 -13.89
CA LEU A 249 20.37 8.75 -13.27
C LEU A 249 21.57 8.23 -14.06
N PHE A 250 21.42 7.07 -14.72
CA PHE A 250 22.51 6.41 -15.45
C PHE A 250 22.13 6.20 -16.93
N PRO A 251 21.80 7.28 -17.67
CA PRO A 251 21.31 7.16 -19.04
C PRO A 251 22.32 6.51 -19.98
N ASP A 252 23.61 6.59 -19.67
CA ASP A 252 24.69 6.06 -20.50
C ASP A 252 24.84 4.54 -20.40
N VAL A 253 24.32 3.91 -19.35
CA VAL A 253 24.38 2.45 -19.19
C VAL A 253 23.32 1.81 -20.09
N ILE A 254 23.73 0.84 -20.92
CA ILE A 254 22.83 0.13 -21.84
C ILE A 254 22.37 -1.17 -21.17
N TRP A 255 21.06 -1.33 -20.99
CA TRP A 255 20.46 -2.52 -20.38
C TRP A 255 19.68 -3.36 -21.40
N PRO A 256 19.53 -4.69 -21.18
CA PRO A 256 18.68 -5.54 -22.01
C PRO A 256 17.23 -5.07 -22.14
N SER A 257 16.71 -4.39 -21.12
CA SER A 257 15.34 -3.86 -21.07
C SER A 257 15.18 -2.47 -21.69
N ASP A 258 16.24 -1.92 -22.29
CA ASP A 258 16.18 -0.60 -22.93
C ASP A 258 15.52 -0.66 -24.31
N ILE A 259 14.59 0.26 -24.55
CA ILE A 259 13.84 0.35 -25.81
C ILE A 259 14.73 0.69 -27.01
N ASP A 260 15.73 1.53 -26.79
CA ASP A 260 16.72 2.05 -27.74
C ASP A 260 18.05 1.25 -27.69
N ARG A 261 18.05 0.06 -27.07
CA ARG A 261 19.26 -0.75 -26.88
C ARG A 261 20.02 -0.99 -28.18
N GLU A 262 19.32 -1.45 -29.21
CA GLU A 262 19.96 -1.84 -30.48
C GLU A 262 20.61 -0.65 -31.17
N GLN A 263 19.89 0.48 -31.23
CA GLN A 263 20.41 1.73 -31.77
C GLN A 263 21.68 2.17 -31.01
N ARG A 264 21.65 2.17 -29.68
CA ARG A 264 22.78 2.63 -28.86
C ARG A 264 24.01 1.71 -28.98
N LEU A 265 23.79 0.41 -29.11
CA LEU A 265 24.89 -0.53 -29.35
C LEU A 265 25.50 -0.34 -30.75
N ALA A 266 24.70 0.01 -31.75
CA ALA A 266 25.20 0.35 -33.08
C ALA A 266 26.04 1.64 -33.04
N GLU A 267 25.54 2.70 -32.42
CA GLU A 267 26.28 3.97 -32.26
C GLU A 267 27.62 3.79 -31.52
N LEU A 268 27.65 2.94 -30.48
CA LEU A 268 28.90 2.64 -29.78
C LEU A 268 29.90 1.86 -30.65
N ARG A 269 29.43 0.94 -31.49
CA ARG A 269 30.29 0.20 -32.43
C ARG A 269 30.87 1.14 -33.48
N GLU A 270 30.05 2.00 -34.08
CA GLU A 270 30.48 2.99 -35.06
C GLU A 270 31.52 3.95 -34.47
N ARG A 271 31.31 4.43 -33.23
CA ARG A 271 32.30 5.27 -32.54
C ARG A 271 33.61 4.52 -32.33
N ALA A 272 33.56 3.28 -31.86
CA ALA A 272 34.78 2.47 -31.66
C ALA A 272 35.55 2.23 -32.96
N GLU A 273 34.85 1.98 -34.08
CA GLU A 273 35.45 1.86 -35.40
C GLU A 273 36.09 3.17 -35.86
N SER A 274 35.39 4.30 -35.70
CA SER A 274 35.92 5.62 -36.08
C SER A 274 37.19 6.02 -35.31
N THR A 275 37.26 5.72 -34.00
CA THR A 275 38.45 5.98 -33.19
C THR A 275 39.63 5.10 -33.62
N ARG A 276 39.36 3.84 -33.96
CA ARG A 276 40.39 2.90 -34.43
C ARG A 276 41.01 3.31 -35.77
N HIS A 277 40.23 3.89 -36.67
CA HIS A 277 40.76 4.42 -37.94
C HIS A 277 41.62 5.68 -37.74
N HIS A 278 41.31 6.51 -36.74
CA HIS A 278 42.10 7.71 -36.44
C HIS A 278 43.47 7.45 -35.79
N GLU A 279 43.64 6.34 -35.07
CA GLU A 279 44.93 5.96 -34.45
C GLU A 279 45.90 5.27 -35.42
N GLY A 280 45.43 4.82 -36.59
CA GLY A 280 46.24 4.15 -37.61
C GLY A 280 46.76 5.04 -38.75
N ASP A 281 46.38 6.33 -38.76
CA ASP A 281 46.70 7.31 -39.81
C ASP A 281 47.89 8.23 -39.44
N TYR A 282 48.80 7.78 -38.59
CA TYR A 282 50.06 8.48 -38.24
C TYR A 282 51.30 7.75 -38.76
#